data_AF-A0A4P2VML9-F1
#
_entry.id   AF-A0A4P2VML9-F1
#
_cell.length_a   1.000
_cell.length_b   1.000
_cell.length_c   1.000
_cell.angle_alpha   90.00
_cell.angle_beta   90.00
_cell.angle_gamma   90.00
#
_symmetry.space_group_name_H-M   'P 1'
#
loop_
_entity.id
_entity.type
_entity.pdbx_description
1 polymer ?
#
loop_
_entity_poly.entity_id
_entity_poly.type
_entity_poly.pdbx_seq_one_letter_code
_entity_poly.pdbx_strand_id
1 'polypeptide(L)'
;MVKKIEIHLKEDPLSTLRIFILEKSLNKNELKKLDNIEFIHDKYNSLTFDQKNKLIEFTASQLQNKFTLEEPIYDQLFSFCLISSFEKEFQHNNKLIDLLLEEVSNMHFIEKICQTLFSIMDHEYDFSSNNSLIAAHSLALIIELGIKLDKFHLKNEFNSEHTQHVIKYITSNLLARSNVNNEEIRIGLVYYLTRIDTKPQLYLQKILSRFGESLLESVFNKYFMNPERNKTAFYFLKEHLTVFLGGSAFIAEMTQSVLQAQMLKNPDEFIKLLNQFLKSPLNDQDDYKNITIHVSFLLKKAFAINHAKLTTSLMDIILNHLESIKNHKKDIYLAAGDIIIDILISTRTKQSRQFISKISSLYNDILNDKKQQIKIKKTNVHPIKLNMDVKAKMNSSAPSVLDEILLLAS
;
A
#
# COMPACT_ATOMS: atom_id res chain seq x y z
N MET A 1 -25.74 -59.77 11.36
CA MET A 1 -25.94 -58.65 10.41
C MET A 1 -26.08 -57.36 11.20
N VAL A 2 -24.98 -56.62 11.35
CA VAL A 2 -25.02 -55.27 11.93
C VAL A 2 -25.43 -54.34 10.79
N LYS A 3 -26.57 -53.67 10.93
CA LYS A 3 -26.98 -52.62 9.98
C LYS A 3 -25.90 -51.55 9.97
N LYS A 4 -25.27 -51.33 8.82
CA LYS A 4 -24.56 -50.07 8.53
C LYS A 4 -25.60 -48.95 8.69
N ILE A 5 -25.51 -48.21 9.78
CA ILE A 5 -26.18 -46.93 9.90
C ILE A 5 -25.33 -45.99 9.07
N GLU A 6 -25.75 -45.72 7.83
CA GLU A 6 -25.26 -44.55 7.10
C GLU A 6 -25.81 -43.31 7.81
N ILE A 7 -25.03 -42.80 8.75
CA ILE A 7 -25.28 -41.50 9.33
C ILE A 7 -24.82 -40.48 8.29
N HIS A 8 -25.73 -40.06 7.40
CA HIS A 8 -25.61 -38.80 6.69
C HIS A 8 -25.85 -37.65 7.69
N LEU A 9 -24.92 -37.46 8.63
CA LEU A 9 -24.79 -36.17 9.30
C LEU A 9 -24.39 -35.20 8.20
N LYS A 10 -25.27 -34.24 7.86
CA LYS A 10 -24.82 -33.02 7.19
C LYS A 10 -23.74 -32.45 8.09
N GLU A 11 -22.48 -32.65 7.74
CA GLU A 11 -21.36 -32.15 8.52
C GLU A 11 -21.52 -30.64 8.66
N ASP A 12 -21.71 -30.19 9.91
CA ASP A 12 -21.80 -28.79 10.26
C ASP A 12 -20.54 -28.09 9.75
N PRO A 13 -20.64 -27.11 8.81
CA PRO A 13 -19.48 -26.53 8.17
C PRO A 13 -18.49 -25.90 9.16
N LEU A 14 -18.99 -25.35 10.27
CA LEU A 14 -18.13 -24.78 11.31
C LEU A 14 -17.32 -25.87 12.02
N SER A 15 -17.94 -27.00 12.34
CA SER A 15 -17.26 -28.15 12.94
C SER A 15 -16.21 -28.74 12.00
N THR A 16 -16.51 -28.88 10.70
CA THR A 16 -15.54 -29.32 9.68
C THR A 16 -14.32 -28.41 9.64
N LEU A 17 -14.52 -27.09 9.63
CA LEU A 17 -13.41 -26.12 9.58
C LEU A 17 -12.60 -26.07 10.88
N ARG A 18 -13.24 -26.30 12.03
CA ARG A 18 -12.53 -26.44 13.32
C ARG A 18 -11.64 -27.68 13.34
N ILE A 19 -12.14 -28.80 12.83
CA ILE A 19 -11.34 -30.03 12.69
C ILE A 19 -10.16 -29.76 11.76
N PHE A 20 -10.38 -29.11 10.62
CA PHE A 20 -9.33 -28.71 9.69
C PHE A 20 -8.22 -27.84 10.33
N ILE A 21 -8.56 -26.96 11.28
CA ILE A 21 -7.57 -26.18 12.04
C ILE A 21 -6.80 -27.06 13.05
N LEU A 22 -7.45 -28.07 13.63
CA LEU A 22 -6.86 -28.94 14.65
C LEU A 22 -5.97 -30.05 14.09
N GLU A 23 -6.29 -30.55 12.89
CA GLU A 23 -5.63 -31.73 12.31
C GLU A 23 -4.15 -31.46 12.01
N LYS A 24 -3.28 -32.21 12.70
CA LYS A 24 -1.81 -32.08 12.69
C LYS A 24 -1.14 -32.66 11.43
N SER A 25 -1.93 -33.03 10.43
CA SER A 25 -1.45 -33.72 9.23
C SER A 25 -2.58 -33.88 8.21
N LEU A 26 -2.84 -32.85 7.41
CA LEU A 26 -3.00 -33.16 6.01
C LEU A 26 -1.59 -33.39 5.48
N ASN A 27 -1.27 -34.62 5.11
CA ASN A 27 -0.01 -34.92 4.43
C ASN A 27 0.21 -33.83 3.37
N LYS A 28 1.37 -33.17 3.33
CA LYS A 28 1.64 -32.04 2.42
C LYS A 28 1.36 -32.35 0.93
N ASN A 29 1.21 -33.62 0.58
CA ASN A 29 0.81 -34.12 -0.74
C ASN A 29 -0.72 -34.23 -0.95
N GLU A 30 -1.53 -34.30 0.12
CA GLU A 30 -2.99 -34.45 0.08
C GLU A 30 -3.73 -33.10 0.05
N LEU A 31 -3.15 -32.04 0.62
CA LEU A 31 -3.64 -30.65 0.45
C LEU A 31 -3.49 -30.16 -1.00
N LYS A 32 -2.55 -30.72 -1.77
CA LYS A 32 -2.39 -30.43 -3.20
C LYS A 32 -3.46 -31.09 -4.08
N LYS A 33 -4.32 -31.96 -3.52
CA LYS A 33 -5.52 -32.40 -4.25
C LYS A 33 -6.51 -31.24 -4.22
N LEU A 34 -6.72 -30.63 -5.40
CA LEU A 34 -7.67 -29.54 -5.63
C LEU A 34 -9.02 -29.78 -4.92
N ASP A 35 -9.49 -31.03 -4.91
CA ASP A 35 -10.74 -31.46 -4.26
C ASP A 35 -10.82 -31.10 -2.77
N ASN A 36 -9.71 -31.18 -2.02
CA ASN A 36 -9.70 -30.85 -0.59
C ASN A 36 -9.75 -29.34 -0.36
N ILE A 37 -9.07 -28.54 -1.18
CA ILE A 37 -9.10 -27.07 -1.07
C ILE A 37 -10.49 -26.55 -1.44
N GLU A 38 -11.07 -27.07 -2.53
CA GLU A 38 -12.43 -26.70 -2.97
C GLU A 38 -13.48 -27.06 -1.92
N PHE A 39 -13.36 -28.24 -1.29
CA PHE A 39 -14.23 -28.62 -0.18
C PHE A 39 -14.14 -27.65 1.00
N ILE A 40 -12.94 -27.27 1.45
CA ILE A 40 -12.76 -26.32 2.56
C ILE A 40 -13.28 -24.93 2.17
N HIS A 41 -13.04 -24.49 0.93
CA HIS A 41 -13.57 -23.23 0.38
C HIS A 41 -15.11 -23.20 0.42
N ASP A 42 -15.77 -24.26 -0.02
CA ASP A 42 -17.23 -24.36 -0.03
C ASP A 42 -17.81 -24.36 1.38
N LYS A 43 -17.18 -25.09 2.30
CA LYS A 43 -17.56 -25.05 3.73
C LYS A 43 -17.42 -23.64 4.29
N TYR A 44 -16.31 -22.96 4.00
CA TYR A 44 -16.08 -21.60 4.48
C TYR A 44 -17.08 -20.58 3.91
N ASN A 45 -17.41 -20.69 2.62
CA ASN A 45 -18.39 -19.81 1.97
C ASN A 45 -19.83 -20.06 2.46
N SER A 46 -20.12 -21.26 2.95
CA SER A 46 -21.42 -21.58 3.55
C SER A 46 -21.62 -20.99 4.95
N LEU A 47 -20.55 -20.51 5.62
CA LEU A 47 -20.64 -19.91 6.94
C LEU A 47 -21.27 -18.52 6.92
N THR A 48 -22.12 -18.24 7.90
CA THR A 48 -22.55 -16.86 8.22
C THR A 48 -21.39 -16.05 8.81
N PHE A 49 -21.52 -14.73 8.80
CA PHE A 49 -20.54 -13.83 9.42
C PHE A 49 -20.26 -14.20 10.89
N ASP A 50 -21.29 -14.49 11.68
CA ASP A 50 -21.14 -14.90 13.08
C ASP A 50 -20.44 -16.26 13.24
N GLN A 51 -20.65 -17.19 12.30
CA GLN A 51 -19.94 -18.46 12.33
C GLN A 51 -18.46 -18.30 11.96
N LYS A 52 -18.13 -17.43 11.00
CA LYS A 52 -16.75 -17.06 10.68
C LYS A 52 -16.06 -16.41 11.89
N ASN A 53 -16.77 -15.53 12.59
CA ASN A 53 -16.32 -14.96 13.87
C ASN A 53 -15.97 -16.02 14.92
N LYS A 54 -16.85 -17.02 15.10
CA LYS A 54 -16.61 -18.16 16.01
C LYS A 54 -15.46 -19.06 15.58
N LEU A 55 -15.14 -19.09 14.29
CA LEU A 55 -13.99 -19.83 13.76
C LEU A 55 -12.67 -19.10 14.08
N ILE A 56 -12.63 -17.78 13.95
CA ILE A 56 -11.47 -16.97 14.36
C ILE A 56 -11.24 -17.10 15.86
N GLU A 57 -12.27 -16.92 16.68
CA GLU A 57 -12.17 -17.04 18.14
C GLU A 57 -11.62 -18.40 18.54
N PHE A 58 -12.12 -19.46 17.90
CA PHE A 58 -11.58 -20.80 18.06
C PHE A 58 -10.10 -20.89 17.66
N THR A 59 -9.72 -20.31 16.53
CA THR A 59 -8.32 -20.31 16.04
C THR A 59 -7.39 -19.63 17.05
N ALA A 60 -7.77 -18.44 17.55
CA ALA A 60 -6.99 -17.71 18.55
C ALA A 60 -6.78 -18.55 19.82
N SER A 61 -7.85 -19.14 20.36
CA SER A 61 -7.76 -20.03 21.53
C SER A 61 -6.88 -21.25 21.28
N GLN A 62 -6.93 -21.85 20.09
CA GLN A 62 -6.08 -23.00 19.77
C GLN A 62 -4.60 -22.63 19.68
N LEU A 63 -4.28 -21.50 19.07
CA LEU A 63 -2.90 -20.99 19.01
C LEU A 63 -2.34 -20.77 20.42
N GLN A 64 -3.13 -20.13 21.29
CA GLN A 64 -2.74 -19.89 22.68
C GLN A 64 -2.57 -21.18 23.48
N ASN A 65 -3.50 -22.14 23.33
CA ASN A 65 -3.43 -23.44 23.99
C ASN A 65 -2.16 -24.20 23.57
N LYS A 66 -1.90 -24.28 22.26
CA LYS A 66 -0.70 -24.93 21.71
C LYS A 66 0.57 -24.27 22.23
N PHE A 67 0.62 -22.94 22.25
CA PHE A 67 1.76 -22.20 22.78
C PHE A 67 1.98 -22.49 24.27
N THR A 68 0.92 -22.52 25.08
CA THR A 68 0.99 -22.83 26.52
C THR A 68 1.46 -24.27 26.78
N LEU A 69 1.14 -25.19 25.87
CA LEU A 69 1.58 -26.59 25.91
C LEU A 69 2.94 -26.83 25.23
N GLU A 70 3.64 -25.76 24.81
CA GLU A 70 4.92 -25.82 24.08
C GLU A 70 4.85 -26.64 22.77
N GLU A 71 3.66 -26.74 22.18
CA GLU A 71 3.43 -27.44 20.92
C GLU A 71 3.62 -26.53 19.70
N PRO A 72 3.99 -27.08 18.52
CA PRO A 72 4.07 -26.31 17.29
C PRO A 72 2.69 -25.78 16.87
N ILE A 73 2.65 -24.50 16.46
CA ILE A 73 1.46 -23.78 15.98
C ILE A 73 1.39 -23.67 14.44
N TYR A 74 2.32 -24.31 13.73
CA TYR A 74 2.47 -24.20 12.27
C TYR A 74 1.19 -24.60 11.54
N ASP A 75 0.61 -25.75 11.86
CA ASP A 75 -0.55 -26.28 11.15
C ASP A 75 -1.78 -25.38 11.34
N GLN A 76 -2.00 -24.88 12.56
CA GLN A 76 -3.11 -23.97 12.86
C GLN A 76 -3.00 -22.66 12.07
N LEU A 77 -1.80 -22.06 12.03
CA LEU A 77 -1.56 -20.82 11.28
C LEU A 77 -1.66 -21.06 9.76
N PHE A 78 -1.10 -22.17 9.27
CA PHE A 78 -1.18 -22.53 7.86
C PHE A 78 -2.64 -22.72 7.41
N SER A 79 -3.42 -23.51 8.17
CA SER A 79 -4.84 -23.73 7.91
C SER A 79 -5.62 -22.42 7.96
N PHE A 80 -5.32 -21.53 8.90
CA PHE A 80 -5.93 -20.21 8.95
C PHE A 80 -5.57 -19.32 7.75
N CYS A 81 -4.31 -19.29 7.33
CA CYS A 81 -3.89 -18.56 6.13
C CYS A 81 -4.54 -19.11 4.86
N LEU A 82 -4.75 -20.44 4.76
CA LEU A 82 -5.51 -21.03 3.67
C LEU A 82 -6.98 -20.59 3.70
N ILE A 83 -7.66 -20.70 4.85
CA ILE A 83 -9.07 -20.33 4.97
C ILE A 83 -9.27 -18.83 4.67
N SER A 84 -8.41 -17.98 5.24
CA SER A 84 -8.49 -16.54 5.02
C SER A 84 -8.19 -16.15 3.57
N SER A 85 -7.49 -17.00 2.79
CA SER A 85 -7.31 -16.79 1.36
C SER A 85 -8.57 -16.86 0.50
N PHE A 86 -9.65 -17.37 1.07
CA PHE A 86 -10.97 -17.35 0.44
C PHE A 86 -11.72 -16.03 0.66
N GLU A 87 -11.19 -15.14 1.50
CA GLU A 87 -11.80 -13.85 1.79
C GLU A 87 -11.37 -12.76 0.82
N LYS A 88 -12.31 -11.86 0.52
CA LYS A 88 -12.05 -10.70 -0.33
C LYS A 88 -11.61 -9.45 0.43
N GLU A 89 -11.94 -9.33 1.72
CA GLU A 89 -11.84 -8.04 2.44
C GLU A 89 -10.91 -8.07 3.66
N PHE A 90 -10.17 -9.17 3.89
CA PHE A 90 -9.20 -9.31 5.00
C PHE A 90 -9.77 -9.07 6.41
N GLN A 91 -11.10 -8.97 6.56
CA GLN A 91 -11.75 -8.53 7.80
C GLN A 91 -11.49 -9.50 8.96
N HIS A 92 -11.51 -10.80 8.70
CA HIS A 92 -11.33 -11.82 9.74
C HIS A 92 -9.87 -11.96 10.18
N ASN A 93 -8.91 -11.61 9.31
CA ASN A 93 -7.50 -11.48 9.69
C ASN A 93 -7.29 -10.34 10.68
N ASN A 94 -7.92 -9.19 10.43
CA ASN A 94 -7.87 -8.07 11.39
C ASN A 94 -8.43 -8.46 12.76
N LYS A 95 -9.54 -9.20 12.79
CA LYS A 95 -10.12 -9.70 14.04
C LYS A 95 -9.22 -10.74 14.72
N LEU A 96 -8.56 -11.65 13.99
CA LEU A 96 -7.57 -12.54 14.59
C LEU A 96 -6.46 -11.74 15.28
N ILE A 97 -5.92 -10.72 14.59
CA ILE A 97 -4.89 -9.87 15.18
C ILE A 97 -5.40 -9.19 16.45
N ASP A 98 -6.62 -8.65 16.45
CA ASP A 98 -7.19 -8.01 17.64
C ASP A 98 -7.28 -9.00 18.80
N LEU A 99 -7.74 -10.22 18.57
CA LEU A 99 -7.80 -11.26 19.61
C LEU A 99 -6.41 -11.68 20.12
N LEU A 100 -5.43 -11.85 19.22
CA LEU A 100 -4.05 -12.18 19.61
C LEU A 100 -3.40 -11.05 20.43
N LEU A 101 -3.77 -9.79 20.15
CA LEU A 101 -3.26 -8.63 20.88
C LEU A 101 -4.06 -8.34 22.16
N GLU A 102 -5.34 -8.69 22.26
CA GLU A 102 -6.16 -8.53 23.47
C GLU A 102 -5.65 -9.39 24.64
N GLU A 103 -5.00 -10.52 24.36
CA GLU A 103 -4.32 -11.36 25.35
C GLU A 103 -2.92 -10.81 25.76
N VAL A 104 -2.75 -9.47 25.72
CA VAL A 104 -1.58 -8.57 25.89
C VAL A 104 -0.37 -9.03 26.73
N SER A 105 -0.48 -10.03 27.60
CA SER A 105 0.58 -10.38 28.55
C SER A 105 1.78 -11.12 27.96
N ASN A 106 1.73 -11.62 26.71
CA ASN A 106 2.81 -12.45 26.20
C ASN A 106 3.38 -12.05 24.82
N MET A 107 4.34 -11.13 24.82
CA MET A 107 5.09 -10.77 23.60
C MET A 107 5.89 -11.94 23.01
N HIS A 108 6.26 -12.95 23.81
CA HIS A 108 6.92 -14.16 23.32
C HIS A 108 5.97 -15.00 22.44
N PHE A 109 4.68 -15.04 22.79
CA PHE A 109 3.66 -15.67 21.94
C PHE A 109 3.54 -14.95 20.59
N ILE A 110 3.45 -13.62 20.61
CA ILE A 110 3.39 -12.81 19.37
C ILE A 110 4.65 -13.01 18.51
N GLU A 111 5.84 -13.04 19.13
CA GLU A 111 7.08 -13.35 18.42
C GLU A 111 7.03 -14.74 17.78
N LYS A 112 6.52 -15.75 18.50
CA LYS A 112 6.36 -17.12 17.99
C LYS A 112 5.40 -17.20 16.81
N ILE A 113 4.30 -16.45 16.85
CA ILE A 113 3.38 -16.28 15.72
C ILE A 113 4.14 -15.73 14.51
N CYS A 114 4.89 -14.63 14.68
CA CYS A 114 5.68 -14.02 13.60
C CYS A 114 6.72 -14.99 13.03
N GLN A 115 7.49 -15.67 13.89
CA GLN A 115 8.47 -16.69 13.49
C GLN A 115 7.82 -17.78 12.62
N THR A 116 6.64 -18.26 13.04
CA THR A 116 5.94 -19.33 12.34
C THR A 116 5.38 -18.86 11.00
N LEU A 117 4.82 -17.64 10.94
CA LEU A 117 4.34 -17.05 9.67
C LEU A 117 5.48 -16.82 8.67
N PHE A 118 6.66 -16.37 9.11
CA PHE A 118 7.84 -16.30 8.24
C PHE A 118 8.25 -17.69 7.73
N SER A 119 8.19 -18.72 8.58
CA SER A 119 8.49 -20.09 8.16
C SER A 119 7.47 -20.65 7.16
N ILE A 120 6.18 -20.32 7.30
CA ILE A 120 5.15 -20.66 6.31
C ILE A 120 5.47 -19.97 4.98
N MET A 121 5.75 -18.68 5.04
CA MET A 121 6.05 -17.86 3.86
C MET A 121 7.29 -18.36 3.11
N ASP A 122 8.39 -18.66 3.82
CA ASP A 122 9.62 -19.19 3.21
C ASP A 122 9.37 -20.54 2.53
N HIS A 123 8.62 -21.43 3.19
CA HIS A 123 8.24 -22.72 2.63
C HIS A 123 7.43 -22.54 1.33
N GLU A 124 6.43 -21.66 1.32
CA GLU A 124 5.59 -21.45 0.14
C GLU A 124 6.32 -20.77 -1.03
N TYR A 125 7.39 -20.01 -0.77
CA TYR A 125 8.24 -19.45 -1.82
C TYR A 125 9.27 -20.44 -2.41
N ASP A 126 9.66 -21.48 -1.66
CA ASP A 126 10.63 -22.49 -2.11
C ASP A 126 10.00 -23.56 -3.03
N PHE A 127 8.69 -23.81 -2.94
CA PHE A 127 8.02 -24.78 -3.80
C PHE A 127 7.64 -24.17 -5.15
N SER A 128 8.25 -24.70 -6.23
CA SER A 128 7.94 -24.44 -7.65
C SER A 128 6.45 -24.51 -8.08
N SER A 129 5.55 -24.91 -7.19
CA SER A 129 4.10 -24.85 -7.33
C SER A 129 3.55 -23.73 -6.44
N ASN A 130 3.74 -22.47 -6.83
CA ASN A 130 3.36 -21.27 -6.07
C ASN A 130 1.92 -21.36 -5.54
N ASN A 131 1.73 -21.56 -4.24
CA ASN A 131 0.49 -21.13 -3.59
C ASN A 131 0.69 -19.69 -3.09
N SER A 132 0.89 -18.77 -4.04
CA SER A 132 1.24 -17.36 -3.78
C SER A 132 0.24 -16.66 -2.87
N LEU A 133 -0.99 -17.16 -2.81
CA LEU A 133 -2.04 -16.70 -1.91
C LEU A 133 -1.72 -16.93 -0.42
N ILE A 134 -1.24 -18.11 -0.02
CA ILE A 134 -0.94 -18.40 1.40
C ILE A 134 0.25 -17.54 1.85
N ALA A 135 1.28 -17.43 1.02
CA ALA A 135 2.42 -16.55 1.27
C ALA A 135 1.98 -15.07 1.42
N ALA A 136 1.13 -14.59 0.52
CA ALA A 136 0.58 -13.23 0.59
C ALA A 136 -0.25 -13.01 1.86
N HIS A 137 -1.06 -13.98 2.28
CA HIS A 137 -1.84 -13.90 3.52
C HIS A 137 -0.96 -13.90 4.76
N SER A 138 0.08 -14.72 4.77
CA SER A 138 1.07 -14.77 5.85
C SER A 138 1.80 -13.42 5.97
N LEU A 139 2.23 -12.86 4.83
CA LEU A 139 2.88 -11.56 4.75
C LEU A 139 1.95 -10.42 5.21
N ALA A 140 0.71 -10.40 4.72
CA ALA A 140 -0.29 -9.40 5.12
C ALA A 140 -0.57 -9.44 6.62
N LEU A 141 -0.67 -10.65 7.19
CA LEU A 141 -0.88 -10.84 8.64
C LEU A 141 0.30 -10.31 9.45
N ILE A 142 1.54 -10.60 9.02
CA ILE A 142 2.76 -10.06 9.66
C ILE A 142 2.78 -8.53 9.64
N ILE A 143 2.44 -7.92 8.50
CA ILE A 143 2.47 -6.47 8.30
C ILE A 143 1.45 -5.78 9.20
N GLU A 144 0.19 -6.24 9.18
CA GLU A 144 -0.88 -5.65 9.99
C GLU A 144 -0.65 -5.86 11.49
N LEU A 145 -0.13 -7.04 11.88
CA LEU A 145 0.29 -7.30 13.26
C LEU A 145 1.37 -6.30 13.70
N GLY A 146 2.40 -6.07 12.86
CA GLY A 146 3.45 -5.10 13.14
C GLY A 146 2.94 -3.66 13.26
N ILE A 147 2.02 -3.23 12.39
CA ILE A 147 1.41 -1.89 12.44
C ILE A 147 0.57 -1.71 13.71
N LYS A 148 -0.24 -2.72 14.08
CA LYS A 148 -1.05 -2.65 15.30
C LYS A 148 -0.18 -2.68 16.57
N LEU A 149 0.89 -3.47 16.58
CA LEU A 149 1.88 -3.49 17.68
C LEU A 149 2.55 -2.13 17.86
N ASP A 150 2.96 -1.46 16.79
CA ASP A 150 3.56 -0.12 16.87
C ASP A 150 2.57 0.92 17.41
N LYS A 151 1.33 0.91 16.90
CA LYS A 151 0.24 1.75 17.44
C LYS A 151 -0.06 1.49 18.91
N PHE A 152 0.04 0.23 19.35
CA PHE A 152 -0.14 -0.16 20.74
C PHE A 152 1.03 0.33 21.61
N HIS A 153 2.27 0.14 21.15
CA HIS A 153 3.50 0.61 21.81
C HIS A 153 3.46 2.13 22.06
N LEU A 154 3.02 2.91 21.07
CA LEU A 154 2.88 4.37 21.21
C LEU A 154 1.84 4.80 22.27
N LYS A 155 0.87 3.95 22.58
CA LYS A 155 -0.21 4.25 23.54
C LYS A 155 0.08 3.76 24.96
N ASN A 156 0.92 2.73 25.13
CA ASN A 156 1.10 2.03 26.39
C ASN A 156 2.60 1.92 26.76
N GLU A 157 3.07 2.76 27.68
CA GLU A 157 4.49 2.82 28.08
C GLU A 157 4.98 1.55 28.81
N PHE A 158 4.09 0.80 29.46
CA PHE A 158 4.43 -0.28 30.40
C PHE A 158 5.01 -1.57 29.77
N ASN A 159 4.91 -1.77 28.45
CA ASN A 159 5.41 -2.98 27.74
C ASN A 159 6.38 -2.66 26.58
N SER A 160 7.04 -1.50 26.65
CA SER A 160 7.75 -0.89 25.52
C SER A 160 8.91 -1.71 24.96
N GLU A 161 9.74 -2.34 25.79
CA GLU A 161 10.96 -3.01 25.32
C GLU A 161 10.69 -4.29 24.54
N HIS A 162 9.80 -5.16 25.06
CA HIS A 162 9.44 -6.41 24.40
C HIS A 162 8.62 -6.17 23.12
N THR A 163 7.72 -5.17 23.14
CA THR A 163 6.97 -4.78 21.93
C THR A 163 7.92 -4.27 20.85
N GLN A 164 8.91 -3.43 21.23
CA GLN A 164 9.96 -2.99 20.31
C GLN A 164 10.83 -4.15 19.80
N HIS A 165 11.08 -5.18 20.62
CA HIS A 165 11.80 -6.38 20.17
C HIS A 165 11.06 -7.08 19.03
N VAL A 166 9.75 -7.32 19.18
CA VAL A 166 8.93 -7.94 18.13
C VAL A 166 8.87 -7.08 16.86
N ILE A 167 8.68 -5.76 17.00
CA ILE A 167 8.69 -4.83 15.84
C ILE A 167 10.04 -4.87 15.11
N LYS A 168 11.16 -4.89 15.85
CA LYS A 168 12.51 -5.03 15.26
C LYS A 168 12.69 -6.39 14.59
N TYR A 169 12.16 -7.46 15.18
CA TYR A 169 12.19 -8.80 14.61
C TYR A 169 11.45 -8.83 13.26
N ILE A 170 10.21 -8.31 13.20
CA ILE A 170 9.42 -8.22 11.97
C ILE A 170 10.18 -7.40 10.92
N THR A 171 10.62 -6.19 11.28
CA THR A 171 11.33 -5.29 10.37
C THR A 171 12.58 -5.94 9.79
N SER A 172 13.40 -6.57 10.64
CA SER A 172 14.66 -7.21 10.23
C SER A 172 14.42 -8.40 9.30
N ASN A 173 13.39 -9.21 9.57
CA ASN A 173 13.06 -10.38 8.76
C ASN A 173 12.46 -10.00 7.39
N LEU A 174 11.61 -8.97 7.33
CA LEU A 174 11.13 -8.43 6.06
C LEU A 174 12.27 -7.82 5.25
N LEU A 175 13.16 -7.06 5.89
CA LEU A 175 14.36 -6.50 5.26
C LEU A 175 15.26 -7.58 4.67
N ALA A 176 15.54 -8.64 5.43
CA ALA A 176 16.38 -9.74 4.99
C ALA A 176 15.82 -10.40 3.72
N ARG A 177 14.52 -10.71 3.72
CA ARG A 177 13.84 -11.40 2.62
C ARG A 177 13.58 -10.49 1.41
N SER A 178 13.48 -9.17 1.60
CA SER A 178 13.33 -8.21 0.49
C SER A 178 14.54 -8.16 -0.47
N ASN A 179 15.70 -8.67 -0.02
CA ASN A 179 16.89 -8.81 -0.86
C ASN A 179 16.78 -10.01 -1.82
N VAL A 180 15.96 -11.01 -1.48
CA VAL A 180 15.54 -12.05 -2.45
C VAL A 180 14.58 -11.37 -3.43
N ASN A 181 14.63 -11.71 -4.71
CA ASN A 181 13.84 -11.03 -5.75
C ASN A 181 12.34 -11.37 -5.66
N ASN A 182 11.69 -10.82 -4.63
CA ASN A 182 10.31 -11.06 -4.27
C ASN A 182 9.61 -9.70 -4.17
N GLU A 183 8.81 -9.36 -5.17
CA GLU A 183 8.16 -8.04 -5.26
C GLU A 183 7.11 -7.87 -4.15
N GLU A 184 6.45 -8.96 -3.76
CA GLU A 184 5.42 -9.04 -2.72
C GLU A 184 5.96 -8.50 -1.40
N ILE A 185 7.10 -9.02 -0.98
CA ILE A 185 7.78 -8.59 0.24
C ILE A 185 8.23 -7.13 0.12
N ARG A 186 8.66 -6.68 -1.06
CA ARG A 186 9.12 -5.30 -1.27
C ARG A 186 7.99 -4.27 -1.15
N ILE A 187 6.82 -4.52 -1.76
CA ILE A 187 5.65 -3.67 -1.56
C ILE A 187 5.14 -3.76 -0.13
N GLY A 188 5.01 -4.97 0.41
CA GLY A 188 4.58 -5.17 1.79
C GLY A 188 5.47 -4.41 2.78
N LEU A 189 6.77 -4.35 2.51
CA LEU A 189 7.73 -3.59 3.30
C LEU A 189 7.58 -2.07 3.15
N VAL A 190 7.28 -1.55 1.95
CA VAL A 190 6.94 -0.13 1.77
C VAL A 190 5.64 0.20 2.49
N TYR A 191 4.61 -0.62 2.34
CA TYR A 191 3.33 -0.48 3.04
C TYR A 191 3.51 -0.45 4.56
N TYR A 192 4.32 -1.39 5.08
CA TYR A 192 4.63 -1.51 6.50
C TYR A 192 5.42 -0.30 7.03
N LEU A 193 6.53 0.05 6.39
CA LEU A 193 7.41 1.11 6.87
C LEU A 193 6.81 2.50 6.74
N THR A 194 5.83 2.70 5.87
CA THR A 194 5.11 3.98 5.77
C THR A 194 4.05 4.16 6.87
N ARG A 195 3.77 3.11 7.66
CA ARG A 195 2.69 3.08 8.66
C ARG A 195 3.14 2.78 10.09
N ILE A 196 4.45 2.60 10.31
CA ILE A 196 5.04 2.53 11.65
C ILE A 196 5.82 3.80 11.94
N ASP A 197 5.77 4.30 13.17
CA ASP A 197 6.45 5.52 13.60
C ASP A 197 7.88 5.24 14.13
N THR A 198 8.16 3.99 14.55
CA THR A 198 9.47 3.62 15.08
C THR A 198 10.56 3.49 13.99
N LYS A 199 11.34 4.56 13.80
CA LYS A 199 12.52 4.63 12.90
C LYS A 199 12.28 4.22 11.42
N PRO A 200 11.13 4.51 10.79
CA PRO A 200 10.81 4.05 9.44
C PRO A 200 11.72 4.65 8.37
N GLN A 201 12.06 5.93 8.50
CA GLN A 201 12.61 6.73 7.40
C GLN A 201 13.99 6.25 6.93
N LEU A 202 14.88 5.84 7.85
CA LEU A 202 16.21 5.36 7.50
C LEU A 202 16.18 3.99 6.82
N TYR A 203 15.32 3.08 7.28
CA TYR A 203 15.15 1.77 6.64
C TYR A 203 14.48 1.91 5.28
N LEU A 204 13.41 2.70 5.22
CA LEU A 204 12.68 3.00 3.99
C LEU A 204 13.61 3.59 2.93
N GLN A 205 14.46 4.55 3.28
CA GLN A 205 15.45 5.08 2.35
C GLN A 205 16.44 4.02 1.85
N LYS A 206 16.98 3.16 2.73
CA LYS A 206 17.90 2.06 2.34
C LYS A 206 17.25 1.04 1.40
N ILE A 207 15.98 0.77 1.63
CA ILE A 207 15.16 -0.14 0.82
C ILE A 207 14.93 0.47 -0.56
N LEU A 208 14.41 1.69 -0.60
CA LEU A 208 14.10 2.38 -1.84
C LEU A 208 15.36 2.64 -2.68
N SER A 209 16.51 2.83 -2.05
CA SER A 209 17.78 2.94 -2.78
C SER A 209 18.25 1.63 -3.41
N ARG A 210 17.75 0.46 -2.97
CA ARG A 210 18.14 -0.85 -3.51
C ARG A 210 17.20 -1.33 -4.61
N PHE A 211 15.90 -1.18 -4.43
CA PHE A 211 14.91 -1.76 -5.35
C PHE A 211 13.80 -0.78 -5.76
N GLY A 212 13.86 0.49 -5.34
CA GLY A 212 12.81 1.46 -5.59
C GLY A 212 12.53 1.67 -7.08
N GLU A 213 13.56 1.64 -7.93
CA GLU A 213 13.41 1.75 -9.39
C GLU A 213 12.58 0.59 -9.95
N SER A 214 13.05 -0.65 -9.75
CA SER A 214 12.35 -1.86 -10.20
C SER A 214 10.92 -1.95 -9.65
N LEU A 215 10.72 -1.51 -8.41
CA LEU A 215 9.42 -1.53 -7.75
C LEU A 215 8.46 -0.53 -8.42
N LEU A 216 8.87 0.72 -8.59
CA LEU A 216 8.05 1.72 -9.26
C LEU A 216 7.75 1.30 -10.70
N GLU A 217 8.74 0.84 -11.45
CA GLU A 217 8.53 0.36 -12.82
C GLU A 217 7.50 -0.77 -12.90
N SER A 218 7.59 -1.74 -11.98
CA SER A 218 6.64 -2.86 -11.87
C SER A 218 5.22 -2.36 -11.57
N VAL A 219 5.07 -1.45 -10.61
CA VAL A 219 3.76 -0.85 -10.26
C VAL A 219 3.19 -0.04 -11.42
N PHE A 220 3.99 0.77 -12.10
CA PHE A 220 3.56 1.51 -13.28
C PHE A 220 3.15 0.58 -14.42
N ASN A 221 3.90 -0.51 -14.65
CA ASN A 221 3.53 -1.50 -15.66
C ASN A 221 2.17 -2.15 -15.34
N LYS A 222 1.94 -2.53 -14.08
CA LYS A 222 0.63 -3.04 -13.62
C LYS A 222 -0.47 -1.99 -13.78
N TYR A 223 -0.19 -0.72 -13.53
CA TYR A 223 -1.15 0.36 -13.77
C TYR A 223 -1.49 0.51 -15.26
N PHE A 224 -0.50 0.63 -16.15
CA PHE A 224 -0.77 0.92 -17.56
C PHE A 224 -1.25 -0.28 -18.37
N MET A 225 -0.78 -1.50 -18.04
CA MET A 225 -0.93 -2.67 -18.91
C MET A 225 -1.86 -3.75 -18.36
N ASN A 226 -2.25 -3.72 -17.07
CA ASN A 226 -3.08 -4.75 -16.46
C ASN A 226 -4.44 -4.18 -15.97
N PRO A 227 -5.54 -4.37 -16.72
CA PRO A 227 -6.86 -3.86 -16.34
C PRO A 227 -7.37 -4.37 -14.98
N GLU A 228 -7.04 -5.61 -14.61
CA GLU A 228 -7.50 -6.21 -13.35
C GLU A 228 -6.80 -5.58 -12.14
N ARG A 229 -5.57 -5.11 -12.32
CA ARG A 229 -4.73 -4.54 -11.25
C ARG A 229 -4.57 -3.04 -11.31
N ASN A 230 -5.02 -2.40 -12.39
CA ASN A 230 -4.94 -0.96 -12.60
C ASN A 230 -5.43 -0.18 -11.37
N LYS A 231 -6.58 -0.57 -10.82
CA LYS A 231 -7.15 0.08 -9.64
C LYS A 231 -6.19 0.01 -8.46
N THR A 232 -5.78 -1.18 -8.05
CA THR A 232 -4.95 -1.34 -6.85
C THR A 232 -3.55 -0.71 -7.04
N ALA A 233 -2.98 -0.77 -8.25
CA ALA A 233 -1.71 -0.09 -8.57
C ALA A 233 -1.85 1.43 -8.46
N PHE A 234 -2.98 1.98 -8.90
CA PHE A 234 -3.30 3.39 -8.72
C PHE A 234 -3.38 3.77 -7.24
N TYR A 235 -4.03 2.96 -6.39
CA TYR A 235 -4.10 3.23 -4.95
C TYR A 235 -2.71 3.20 -4.30
N PHE A 236 -1.88 2.21 -4.63
CA PHE A 236 -0.50 2.15 -4.14
C PHE A 236 0.28 3.42 -4.52
N LEU A 237 0.24 3.83 -5.80
CA LEU A 237 0.91 5.05 -6.25
C LEU A 237 0.34 6.28 -5.54
N LYS A 238 -0.99 6.37 -5.39
CA LYS A 238 -1.64 7.49 -4.72
C LYS A 238 -1.19 7.63 -3.27
N GLU A 239 -1.02 6.52 -2.56
CA GLU A 239 -0.69 6.52 -1.14
C GLU A 239 0.80 6.62 -0.86
N HIS A 240 1.64 6.05 -1.73
CA HIS A 240 3.07 5.89 -1.45
C HIS A 240 4.00 6.74 -2.31
N LEU A 241 3.55 7.31 -3.43
CA LEU A 241 4.44 8.04 -4.35
C LEU A 241 5.15 9.22 -3.68
N THR A 242 4.52 9.94 -2.74
CA THR A 242 5.16 11.06 -2.02
C THR A 242 6.45 10.66 -1.31
N VAL A 243 6.52 9.42 -0.79
CA VAL A 243 7.73 8.85 -0.17
C VAL A 243 8.88 8.73 -1.17
N PHE A 244 8.57 8.35 -2.40
CA PHE A 244 9.56 8.24 -3.48
C PHE A 244 10.01 9.62 -3.98
N LEU A 245 9.11 10.61 -3.98
CA LEU A 245 9.40 11.99 -4.38
C LEU A 245 10.21 12.74 -3.32
N GLY A 246 9.90 12.55 -2.03
CA GLY A 246 10.54 13.21 -0.90
C GLY A 246 11.70 12.44 -0.27
N GLY A 247 12.18 11.38 -0.92
CA GLY A 247 13.30 10.57 -0.45
C GLY A 247 14.62 11.35 -0.40
N SER A 248 15.71 10.64 -0.11
CA SER A 248 17.06 11.21 -0.26
C SER A 248 17.28 11.68 -1.71
N ALA A 249 18.26 12.56 -1.93
CA ALA A 249 18.54 13.10 -3.28
C ALA A 249 18.69 11.99 -4.35
N PHE A 250 19.34 10.88 -3.98
CA PHE A 250 19.44 9.69 -4.84
C PHE A 250 18.08 9.09 -5.20
N ILE A 251 17.20 8.90 -4.21
CA ILE A 251 15.87 8.34 -4.42
C ILE A 251 15.03 9.29 -5.28
N ALA A 252 15.07 10.59 -5.00
CA ALA A 252 14.35 11.58 -5.80
C ALA A 252 14.82 11.57 -7.27
N GLU A 253 16.12 11.51 -7.53
CA GLU A 253 16.66 11.41 -8.89
C GLU A 253 16.23 10.13 -9.60
N MET A 254 16.31 8.98 -8.92
CA MET A 254 15.82 7.70 -9.44
C MET A 254 14.33 7.75 -9.77
N THR A 255 13.50 8.24 -8.83
CA THR A 255 12.06 8.42 -9.03
C THR A 255 11.78 9.33 -10.23
N GLN A 256 12.54 10.42 -10.36
CA GLN A 256 12.41 11.36 -11.48
C GLN A 256 12.72 10.70 -12.83
N SER A 257 13.72 9.81 -12.87
CA SER A 257 14.05 9.02 -14.07
C SER A 257 12.91 8.10 -14.46
N VAL A 258 12.37 7.33 -13.49
CA VAL A 258 11.23 6.43 -13.72
C VAL A 258 10.02 7.21 -14.21
N LEU A 259 9.65 8.31 -13.55
CA LEU A 259 8.52 9.15 -13.99
C LEU A 259 8.70 9.67 -15.42
N GLN A 260 9.91 10.10 -15.80
CA GLN A 260 10.18 10.50 -17.19
C GLN A 260 10.00 9.34 -18.16
N ALA A 261 10.55 8.17 -17.84
CA ALA A 261 10.42 6.99 -18.69
C ALA A 261 8.95 6.60 -18.89
N GLN A 262 8.16 6.58 -17.81
CA GLN A 262 6.75 6.21 -17.86
C GLN A 262 5.87 7.26 -18.56
N MET A 263 6.15 8.55 -18.34
CA MET A 263 5.52 9.66 -19.06
C MET A 263 5.74 9.56 -20.57
N LEU A 264 6.93 9.14 -21.02
CA LEU A 264 7.23 9.00 -22.44
C LEU A 264 6.66 7.72 -23.06
N LYS A 265 6.59 6.62 -22.29
CA LYS A 265 5.99 5.36 -22.74
C LYS A 265 4.47 5.46 -22.84
N ASN A 266 3.81 6.07 -21.86
CA ASN A 266 2.35 6.12 -21.72
C ASN A 266 1.83 7.55 -21.45
N PRO A 267 2.03 8.53 -22.35
CA PRO A 267 1.81 9.95 -22.05
C PRO A 267 0.39 10.30 -21.62
N ASP A 268 -0.63 9.78 -22.29
CA ASP A 268 -2.03 10.13 -21.99
C ASP A 268 -2.49 9.56 -20.64
N GLU A 269 -2.18 8.29 -20.36
CA GLU A 269 -2.51 7.66 -19.08
C GLU A 269 -1.68 8.24 -17.93
N PHE A 270 -0.41 8.57 -18.17
CA PHE A 270 0.45 9.21 -17.17
C PHE A 270 -0.10 10.58 -16.76
N ILE A 271 -0.57 11.39 -17.72
CA ILE A 271 -1.19 12.69 -17.43
C ILE A 271 -2.50 12.53 -16.63
N LYS A 272 -3.30 11.49 -16.91
CA LYS A 272 -4.50 11.19 -16.11
C LYS A 272 -4.13 10.82 -14.68
N LEU A 273 -3.16 9.92 -14.51
CA LEU A 273 -2.63 9.53 -13.20
C LEU A 273 -2.17 10.75 -12.41
N LEU A 274 -1.29 11.57 -12.99
CA LEU A 274 -0.71 12.73 -12.31
C LEU A 274 -1.78 13.75 -11.90
N ASN A 275 -2.76 14.01 -12.78
CA ASN A 275 -3.91 14.86 -12.44
C ASN A 275 -4.74 14.31 -11.27
N GLN A 276 -4.92 13.00 -11.18
CA GLN A 276 -5.66 12.38 -10.08
C GLN A 276 -4.84 12.37 -8.78
N PHE A 277 -3.55 12.08 -8.87
CA PHE A 277 -2.61 12.10 -7.76
C PHE A 277 -2.63 13.46 -7.05
N LEU A 278 -2.52 14.55 -7.82
CA LEU A 278 -2.49 15.92 -7.31
C LEU A 278 -3.80 16.42 -6.71
N LYS A 279 -4.93 15.76 -6.97
CA LYS A 279 -6.21 16.06 -6.32
C LYS A 279 -6.32 15.46 -4.92
N SER A 280 -5.39 14.59 -4.53
CA SER A 280 -5.37 13.99 -3.21
C SER A 280 -4.95 15.04 -2.17
N PRO A 281 -5.50 15.01 -0.95
CA PRO A 281 -5.06 15.91 0.11
C PRO A 281 -3.56 15.67 0.39
N LEU A 282 -2.76 16.73 0.24
CA LEU A 282 -1.35 16.73 0.61
C LEU A 282 -1.25 17.24 2.04
N ASN A 283 -0.62 16.45 2.89
CA ASN A 283 -0.62 16.67 4.34
C ASN A 283 0.55 17.56 4.79
N ASP A 284 1.66 17.60 4.04
CA ASP A 284 2.90 18.29 4.41
C ASP A 284 3.33 19.37 3.41
N GLN A 285 4.00 20.43 3.89
CA GLN A 285 4.66 21.45 3.07
C GLN A 285 5.73 20.84 2.15
N ASP A 286 6.47 19.85 2.66
CA ASP A 286 7.52 19.18 1.89
C ASP A 286 6.94 18.40 0.71
N ASP A 287 5.73 17.83 0.83
CA ASP A 287 5.05 17.16 -0.29
C ASP A 287 4.79 18.14 -1.44
N TYR A 288 4.25 19.32 -1.14
CA TYR A 288 4.00 20.34 -2.17
C TYR A 288 5.30 20.75 -2.88
N LYS A 289 6.38 20.91 -2.13
CA LYS A 289 7.70 21.26 -2.67
C LYS A 289 8.24 20.16 -3.57
N ASN A 290 8.27 18.92 -3.10
CA ASN A 290 8.80 17.78 -3.84
C ASN A 290 8.02 17.55 -5.14
N ILE A 291 6.69 17.59 -5.07
CA ILE A 291 5.82 17.51 -6.25
C ILE A 291 6.13 18.63 -7.24
N THR A 292 6.31 19.88 -6.77
CA THR A 292 6.65 21.01 -7.63
C THR A 292 7.96 20.78 -8.37
N ILE A 293 8.98 20.28 -7.68
CA ILE A 293 10.28 19.93 -8.27
C ILE A 293 10.10 18.91 -9.39
N HIS A 294 9.43 17.79 -9.09
CA HIS A 294 9.29 16.68 -10.02
C HIS A 294 8.48 17.04 -11.27
N VAL A 295 7.32 17.68 -11.09
CA VAL A 295 6.49 18.09 -12.23
C VAL A 295 7.22 19.13 -13.10
N SER A 296 8.03 20.01 -12.49
CA SER A 296 8.86 20.97 -13.24
C SER A 296 9.93 20.29 -14.09
N PHE A 297 10.58 19.24 -13.56
CA PHE A 297 11.54 18.45 -14.35
C PHE A 297 10.86 17.65 -15.47
N LEU A 298 9.66 17.12 -15.24
CA LEU A 298 8.86 16.48 -16.29
C LEU A 298 8.52 17.48 -17.41
N LEU A 299 8.09 18.69 -17.05
CA LEU A 299 7.81 19.75 -18.03
C LEU A 299 9.08 20.19 -18.78
N LYS A 300 10.20 20.35 -18.08
CA LYS A 300 11.51 20.61 -18.69
C LYS A 300 11.85 19.56 -19.75
N LYS A 301 11.64 18.28 -19.43
CA LYS A 301 11.87 17.18 -20.38
C LYS A 301 10.92 17.27 -21.57
N ALA A 302 9.62 17.53 -21.34
CA ALA A 302 8.62 17.68 -22.40
C ALA A 302 8.96 18.83 -23.37
N PHE A 303 9.44 19.97 -22.87
CA PHE A 303 9.96 21.06 -23.69
C PHE A 303 11.17 20.63 -24.53
N ALA A 304 12.12 19.91 -23.93
CA ALA A 304 13.34 19.48 -24.62
C ALA A 304 13.06 18.56 -25.81
N ILE A 305 12.02 17.71 -25.72
CA ILE A 305 11.63 16.80 -26.80
C ILE A 305 10.54 17.37 -27.74
N ASN A 306 10.10 18.62 -27.52
CA ASN A 306 9.06 19.30 -28.29
C ASN A 306 7.72 18.53 -28.41
N HIS A 307 7.29 17.83 -27.36
CA HIS A 307 6.04 17.07 -27.37
C HIS A 307 4.83 17.96 -26.99
N ALA A 308 4.26 18.68 -27.96
CA ALA A 308 3.26 19.74 -27.72
C ALA A 308 2.10 19.37 -26.77
N LYS A 309 1.41 18.24 -27.00
CA LYS A 309 0.27 17.82 -26.15
C LYS A 309 0.68 17.64 -24.69
N LEU A 310 1.75 16.89 -24.46
CA LEU A 310 2.34 16.64 -23.14
C LEU A 310 2.78 17.93 -22.46
N THR A 311 3.43 18.83 -23.19
CA THR A 311 3.82 20.16 -22.69
C THR A 311 2.61 20.95 -22.21
N THR A 312 1.54 21.05 -23.02
CA THR A 312 0.32 21.76 -22.63
C THR A 312 -0.32 21.13 -21.39
N SER A 313 -0.46 19.80 -21.36
CA SER A 313 -1.04 19.11 -20.20
C SER A 313 -0.23 19.30 -18.92
N LEU A 314 1.10 19.26 -18.99
CA LEU A 314 1.97 19.49 -17.82
C LEU A 314 1.94 20.96 -17.36
N MET A 315 1.87 21.92 -18.28
CA MET A 315 1.68 23.33 -17.93
C MET A 315 0.37 23.53 -17.17
N ASP A 316 -0.72 22.93 -17.63
CA ASP A 316 -2.03 23.01 -16.96
C ASP A 316 -1.99 22.35 -15.58
N ILE A 317 -1.31 21.20 -15.46
CA ILE A 317 -1.09 20.53 -14.17
C ILE A 317 -0.35 21.43 -13.18
N ILE A 318 0.75 22.08 -13.60
CA ILE A 318 1.51 22.99 -12.73
C ILE A 318 0.65 24.17 -12.29
N LEU A 319 -0.15 24.75 -13.18
CA LEU A 319 -1.01 25.88 -12.85
C LEU A 319 -2.09 25.48 -11.83
N ASN A 320 -2.73 24.32 -12.02
CA ASN A 320 -3.71 23.79 -11.08
C ASN A 320 -3.08 23.50 -9.70
N HIS A 321 -1.86 22.95 -9.69
CA HIS A 321 -1.11 22.70 -8.46
C HIS A 321 -0.79 23.99 -7.71
N LEU A 322 -0.31 25.02 -8.43
CA LEU A 322 -0.06 26.34 -7.85
C LEU A 322 -1.34 27.00 -7.32
N GLU A 323 -2.47 26.87 -8.01
CA GLU A 323 -3.76 27.38 -7.52
C GLU A 323 -4.18 26.67 -6.22
N SER A 324 -3.99 25.36 -6.14
CA SER A 324 -4.20 24.59 -4.92
C SER A 324 -3.35 25.12 -3.76
N ILE A 325 -2.05 25.33 -3.98
CA ILE A 325 -1.13 25.86 -2.96
C ILE A 325 -1.53 27.27 -2.52
N LYS A 326 -1.89 28.15 -3.47
CA LYS A 326 -2.28 29.54 -3.21
C LYS A 326 -3.38 29.64 -2.16
N ASN A 327 -4.32 28.70 -2.20
CA ASN A 327 -5.45 28.65 -1.28
C ASN A 327 -5.07 28.18 0.14
N HIS A 328 -3.92 27.55 0.32
CA HIS A 328 -3.49 26.94 1.58
C HIS A 328 -2.40 27.75 2.30
N LYS A 329 -1.29 28.09 1.63
CA LYS A 329 -0.15 28.79 2.26
C LYS A 329 0.63 29.67 1.25
N LYS A 330 0.69 30.97 1.51
CA LYS A 330 1.37 31.96 0.65
C LYS A 330 2.87 31.72 0.48
N ASP A 331 3.58 31.33 1.54
CA ASP A 331 5.04 31.14 1.47
C ASP A 331 5.42 29.92 0.63
N ILE A 332 4.64 28.83 0.72
CA ILE A 332 4.83 27.65 -0.16
C ILE A 332 4.56 28.04 -1.61
N TYR A 333 3.52 28.84 -1.85
CA TYR A 333 3.19 29.29 -3.21
C TYR A 333 4.35 30.06 -3.85
N LEU A 334 4.97 30.98 -3.11
CA LEU A 334 6.12 31.75 -3.59
C LEU A 334 7.32 30.85 -3.87
N ALA A 335 7.67 29.97 -2.91
CA ALA A 335 8.77 29.02 -3.08
C ALA A 335 8.55 28.06 -4.26
N ALA A 336 7.32 27.62 -4.50
CA ALA A 336 6.97 26.79 -5.65
C ALA A 336 7.19 27.54 -6.97
N GLY A 337 6.83 28.82 -7.04
CA GLY A 337 7.09 29.68 -8.19
C GLY A 337 8.59 29.80 -8.51
N ASP A 338 9.42 30.05 -7.49
CA ASP A 338 10.87 30.14 -7.63
C ASP A 338 11.47 28.83 -8.15
N ILE A 339 11.07 27.68 -7.57
CA ILE A 339 11.50 26.35 -8.02
C ILE A 339 11.19 26.10 -9.49
N ILE A 340 9.97 26.43 -9.93
CA ILE A 340 9.55 26.24 -11.33
C ILE A 340 10.45 27.05 -12.26
N ILE A 341 10.68 28.33 -11.91
CA ILE A 341 11.51 29.23 -12.72
C ILE A 341 12.94 28.71 -12.78
N ASP A 342 13.55 28.38 -11.64
CA ASP A 342 14.94 27.91 -11.57
C ASP A 342 15.16 26.64 -12.39
N ILE A 343 14.23 25.68 -12.34
CA ILE A 343 14.34 24.45 -13.13
C ILE A 343 14.20 24.75 -14.63
N LEU A 344 13.21 25.57 -15.00
CA LEU A 344 12.86 25.81 -16.41
C LEU A 344 13.75 26.83 -17.11
N ILE A 345 14.44 27.73 -16.40
CA ILE A 345 15.24 28.83 -17.00
C ILE A 345 16.34 28.32 -17.92
N SER A 346 16.89 27.15 -17.61
CA SER A 346 17.88 26.45 -18.44
C SER A 346 17.32 25.98 -19.80
N THR A 347 15.99 25.92 -19.93
CA THR A 347 15.28 25.47 -21.14
C THR A 347 15.07 26.66 -22.07
N ARG A 348 15.84 26.73 -23.17
CA ARG A 348 15.88 27.90 -24.07
C ARG A 348 14.80 27.90 -25.18
N THR A 349 13.65 27.26 -24.96
CA THR A 349 12.56 27.24 -25.94
C THR A 349 11.71 28.51 -25.89
N LYS A 350 10.91 28.79 -26.93
CA LYS A 350 9.94 29.91 -26.91
C LYS A 350 8.84 29.64 -25.88
N GLN A 351 8.31 28.42 -25.86
CA GLN A 351 7.20 28.03 -24.96
C GLN A 351 7.63 28.07 -23.49
N SER A 352 8.84 27.60 -23.14
CA SER A 352 9.35 27.69 -21.77
C SER A 352 9.49 29.14 -21.29
N ARG A 353 10.03 30.04 -22.13
CA ARG A 353 10.12 31.48 -21.80
C ARG A 353 8.75 32.12 -21.59
N GLN A 354 7.77 31.79 -22.43
CA GLN A 354 6.40 32.26 -22.27
C GLN A 354 5.78 31.74 -20.97
N PHE A 355 6.00 30.47 -20.63
CA PHE A 355 5.49 29.90 -19.39
C PHE A 355 6.15 30.50 -18.15
N ILE A 356 7.48 30.67 -18.14
CA ILE A 356 8.21 31.37 -17.08
C ILE A 356 7.63 32.78 -16.87
N SER A 357 7.44 33.54 -17.95
CA SER A 357 6.82 34.87 -17.87
C SER A 357 5.41 34.84 -17.27
N LYS A 358 4.61 33.80 -17.59
CA LYS A 358 3.28 33.60 -17.01
C LYS A 358 3.37 33.33 -15.51
N ILE A 359 4.25 32.44 -15.07
CA ILE A 359 4.49 32.17 -13.64
C ILE A 359 4.98 33.44 -12.92
N SER A 360 5.92 34.17 -13.53
CA SER A 360 6.43 35.45 -13.01
C SER A 360 5.35 36.49 -12.79
N SER A 361 4.40 36.61 -13.73
CA SER A 361 3.26 37.51 -13.57
C SER A 361 2.39 37.09 -12.38
N LEU A 362 2.06 35.81 -12.28
CA LEU A 362 1.11 35.29 -11.29
C LEU A 362 1.54 35.55 -9.84
N TYR A 363 2.84 35.50 -9.52
CA TYR A 363 3.30 35.81 -8.16
C TYR A 363 3.62 37.30 -7.95
N ASN A 364 4.01 38.05 -8.99
CA ASN A 364 4.21 39.50 -8.88
C ASN A 364 2.91 40.21 -8.49
N ASP A 365 1.76 39.71 -8.94
CA ASP A 365 0.44 40.19 -8.52
C ASP A 365 0.23 40.00 -6.99
N ILE A 366 0.73 38.89 -6.42
CA ILE A 366 0.62 38.55 -4.98
C ILE A 366 1.66 39.28 -4.11
N LEU A 367 2.81 39.64 -4.66
CA LEU A 367 3.81 40.51 -4.02
C LEU A 367 3.34 41.97 -3.99
N ASN A 368 2.67 42.43 -5.05
CA ASN A 368 2.11 43.77 -5.16
C ASN A 368 0.82 43.99 -4.33
N ASP A 369 0.10 42.92 -3.98
CA ASP A 369 -1.03 42.96 -3.02
C ASP A 369 -0.65 43.49 -1.63
N LYS A 370 0.65 43.61 -1.28
CA LYS A 370 1.09 44.32 -0.06
C LYS A 370 0.83 45.83 -0.10
N LYS A 371 0.53 46.43 -1.27
CA LYS A 371 0.22 47.87 -1.40
C LYS A 371 -1.27 48.20 -1.54
N GLN A 372 -2.16 47.20 -1.62
CA GLN A 372 -3.60 47.41 -1.72
C GLN A 372 -4.35 46.56 -0.68
N GLN A 373 -4.14 46.86 0.61
CA GLN A 373 -5.29 46.78 1.50
C GLN A 373 -6.26 47.87 1.04
N ILE A 374 -7.36 47.49 0.38
CA ILE A 374 -8.69 48.11 0.50
C ILE A 374 -9.71 47.23 -0.24
N LYS A 375 -10.71 46.77 0.54
CA LYS A 375 -12.01 46.19 0.16
C LYS A 375 -11.99 44.83 -0.54
N ILE A 376 -12.02 43.79 0.30
CA ILE A 376 -12.61 42.49 -0.03
C ILE A 376 -14.08 42.71 -0.43
N LYS A 377 -14.40 42.63 -1.72
CA LYS A 377 -15.74 42.26 -2.17
C LYS A 377 -15.74 40.74 -2.33
N LYS A 378 -16.54 40.06 -1.50
CA LYS A 378 -16.89 38.65 -1.70
C LYS A 378 -17.54 38.50 -3.07
N THR A 379 -16.81 37.93 -4.02
CA THR A 379 -17.41 37.34 -5.21
C THR A 379 -17.76 35.90 -4.88
N ASN A 380 -19.06 35.62 -4.83
CA ASN A 380 -19.57 34.26 -4.81
C ASN A 380 -19.16 33.57 -6.11
N VAL A 381 -18.10 32.76 -6.06
CA VAL A 381 -17.81 31.82 -7.14
C VAL A 381 -18.69 30.60 -6.88
N HIS A 382 -19.79 30.49 -7.64
CA HIS A 382 -20.53 29.24 -7.70
C HIS A 382 -19.60 28.15 -8.25
N PRO A 383 -19.54 26.97 -7.62
CA PRO A 383 -18.80 25.85 -8.17
C PRO A 383 -19.42 25.48 -9.51
N ILE A 384 -18.62 25.55 -10.57
CA ILE A 384 -18.98 25.00 -11.87
C ILE A 384 -19.10 23.48 -11.66
N LYS A 385 -20.34 22.98 -11.64
CA LYS A 385 -20.62 21.55 -11.80
C LYS A 385 -20.15 21.15 -13.20
N LEU A 386 -18.94 20.63 -13.30
CA LEU A 386 -18.54 19.84 -14.45
C LEU A 386 -19.30 18.51 -14.39
N ASN A 387 -20.38 18.43 -15.17
CA ASN A 387 -20.94 17.14 -15.58
C ASN A 387 -19.89 16.44 -16.44
N MET A 388 -19.16 15.52 -15.83
CA MET A 388 -18.42 14.49 -16.55
C MET A 388 -18.94 13.14 -16.10
N ASP A 389 -19.62 12.46 -17.02
CA ASP A 389 -19.93 11.04 -16.92
C ASP A 389 -18.63 10.23 -16.85
N VAL A 390 -18.15 10.00 -15.63
CA VAL A 390 -17.37 8.81 -15.29
C VAL A 390 -18.21 8.02 -14.28
N LYS A 391 -19.38 7.58 -14.73
CA LYS A 391 -20.09 6.47 -14.10
C LYS A 391 -19.38 5.16 -14.48
N ALA A 392 -18.18 4.98 -13.92
CA ALA A 392 -17.56 3.68 -13.77
C ALA A 392 -17.08 3.57 -12.33
N LYS A 393 -18.02 3.25 -11.43
CA LYS A 393 -17.81 2.59 -10.13
C LYS A 393 -16.52 2.98 -9.36
N MET A 394 -16.35 4.25 -8.99
CA MET A 394 -15.35 4.67 -7.97
C MET A 394 -16.00 5.01 -6.62
N ASN A 395 -17.12 4.34 -6.29
CA ASN A 395 -17.69 4.29 -4.94
C ASN A 395 -17.28 3.02 -4.17
N SER A 396 -16.27 2.30 -4.66
CA SER A 396 -15.72 1.13 -3.97
C SER A 396 -14.68 1.57 -2.94
N SER A 397 -14.68 0.95 -1.76
CA SER A 397 -13.66 1.05 -0.72
C SER A 397 -12.22 1.01 -1.26
N ALA A 398 -11.31 1.64 -0.52
CA ALA A 398 -9.88 1.48 -0.73
C ALA A 398 -9.51 -0.02 -0.71
N PRO A 399 -8.55 -0.48 -1.53
CA PRO A 399 -8.10 -1.86 -1.50
C PRO A 399 -7.64 -2.24 -0.08
N SER A 400 -7.82 -3.50 0.30
CA SER A 400 -7.24 -4.02 1.53
C SER A 400 -5.71 -4.14 1.41
N VAL A 401 -5.01 -4.25 2.53
CA VAL A 401 -3.56 -4.54 2.56
C VAL A 401 -3.24 -5.80 1.77
N LEU A 402 -4.10 -6.79 1.91
CA LEU A 402 -4.03 -8.01 1.15
C LEU A 402 -4.17 -7.73 -0.34
N ASP A 403 -5.12 -6.89 -0.78
CA ASP A 403 -5.24 -6.54 -2.21
C ASP A 403 -3.96 -5.87 -2.74
N GLU A 404 -3.35 -4.98 -1.95
CA GLU A 404 -2.07 -4.36 -2.30
C GLU A 404 -0.93 -5.38 -2.38
N ILE A 405 -0.89 -6.36 -1.48
CA ILE A 405 0.08 -7.46 -1.48
C ILE A 405 -0.23 -8.50 -2.59
N LEU A 406 -1.51 -8.69 -2.94
CA LEU A 406 -1.98 -9.59 -4.00
C LEU A 406 -1.81 -8.96 -5.39
N LEU A 407 -1.71 -7.63 -5.49
CA LEU A 407 -1.23 -6.93 -6.70
C LEU A 407 0.07 -7.58 -7.24
N LEU A 408 0.82 -8.25 -6.37
CA LEU A 408 2.18 -8.74 -6.58
C LEU A 408 2.28 -10.25 -6.73
N ALA A 409 1.30 -11.02 -6.24
CA ALA A 409 1.31 -12.48 -6.25
C ALA A 409 1.00 -13.11 -7.62
N SER A 410 0.77 -12.29 -8.66
CA SER A 410 0.23 -12.72 -9.94
C SER A 410 0.91 -12.05 -11.13
#